data_AF-A0A1C2AFE6-F1
#
_entry.id   AF-A0A1C2AFE6-F1
#
_cell.length_a   1.000
_cell.length_b   1.000
_cell.length_c   1.000
_cell.angle_alpha   90.00
_cell.angle_beta   90.00
_cell.angle_gamma   90.00
#
_symmetry.space_group_name_H-M   'P 1'
#
loop_
_entity.id
_entity.type
_entity.pdbx_description
1 polymer ?
#
loop_
_entity_poly.entity_id
_entity_poly.type
_entity_poly.pdbx_seq_one_letter_code
_entity_poly.pdbx_strand_id
1 'polypeptide(L)'
;MKKNNKGFTLIELLVVVAIIGILAAVGVVAYSGYTSGAKKSAVKSNQAAIVKYVAAELKKCELGETNVMSNNLKCDDRKNGGVVATGVSNALGTEFKNPYKTSKSAITLTAFSDCKATGNEGETYVTDDGTTVQVKSCTKKDETILTGTVTIE
;
A
#
# COMPACT_ATOMS: atom_id res chain seq x y z
N MET A 1 43.90 -9.26 44.97
CA MET A 1 42.84 -8.24 44.73
C MET A 1 41.49 -8.97 44.70
N LYS A 2 40.64 -8.77 45.71
CA LYS A 2 39.34 -9.48 45.84
C LYS A 2 38.31 -8.71 45.01
N LYS A 3 37.82 -9.27 43.90
CA LYS A 3 36.77 -8.67 43.08
C LYS A 3 35.48 -8.61 43.92
N ASN A 4 35.01 -7.39 44.20
CA ASN A 4 33.76 -7.15 44.91
C ASN A 4 32.57 -7.35 43.94
N ASN A 5 32.23 -8.61 43.67
CA ASN A 5 31.08 -8.95 42.82
C ASN A 5 29.79 -8.70 43.61
N LYS A 6 29.30 -7.46 43.59
CA LYS A 6 27.94 -7.15 44.05
C LYS A 6 26.95 -7.81 43.12
N GLY A 7 26.23 -8.82 43.60
CA GLY A 7 25.11 -9.43 42.89
C GLY A 7 23.91 -8.47 42.85
N PHE A 8 23.12 -8.55 41.79
CA PHE A 8 21.85 -7.84 41.68
C PHE A 8 20.86 -8.39 42.73
N THR A 9 20.10 -7.52 43.40
CA THR A 9 19.08 -7.98 44.34
C THR A 9 17.80 -8.36 43.60
N LEU A 10 17.06 -9.35 44.12
CA LEU A 10 15.77 -9.74 43.55
C LEU A 10 14.74 -8.61 43.61
N ILE A 11 14.84 -7.73 44.61
CA ILE A 11 13.95 -6.58 44.75
C ILE A 11 14.23 -5.51 43.68
N GLU A 12 15.51 -5.27 43.33
CA GLU A 12 15.86 -4.38 42.21
C GLU A 12 15.28 -4.90 40.90
N LEU A 13 15.36 -6.22 40.65
CA LEU A 13 14.76 -6.82 39.47
C LEU A 13 13.22 -6.68 39.45
N LEU A 14 12.55 -6.88 40.58
CA LEU A 14 11.09 -6.76 40.68
C LEU A 14 10.59 -5.35 40.34
N VAL A 15 11.28 -4.31 40.85
CA VAL A 15 10.91 -2.91 40.56
C VAL A 15 11.10 -2.60 39.07
N VAL A 16 12.19 -3.09 38.45
CA VAL A 16 12.45 -2.89 37.03
C VAL A 16 11.35 -3.53 36.16
N VAL A 17 10.96 -4.76 36.47
CA VAL A 17 9.87 -5.46 35.75
C VAL A 17 8.54 -4.72 35.90
N ALA A 18 8.24 -4.19 37.10
CA ALA A 18 7.02 -3.41 37.33
C ALA A 18 6.98 -2.13 36.47
N ILE A 19 8.10 -1.40 36.38
CA ILE A 19 8.20 -0.19 35.54
C ILE A 19 8.07 -0.55 34.06
N ILE A 20 8.76 -1.59 33.58
CA ILE A 20 8.66 -2.06 32.19
C ILE A 20 7.22 -2.48 31.85
N GLY A 21 6.52 -3.12 32.78
CA GLY A 21 5.11 -3.50 32.61
C GLY A 21 4.18 -2.31 32.35
N ILE A 22 4.33 -1.23 33.13
CA ILE A 22 3.54 0.01 32.94
C ILE A 22 3.89 0.67 31.60
N LEU A 23 5.19 0.78 31.28
CA LEU A 23 5.64 1.39 30.01
C LEU A 23 5.17 0.59 28.80
N ALA A 24 5.17 -0.75 28.88
CA ALA A 24 4.71 -1.62 27.81
C ALA A 24 3.20 -1.44 27.56
N ALA A 25 2.39 -1.36 28.61
CA ALA A 25 0.95 -1.17 28.47
C ALA A 25 0.58 0.12 27.72
N VAL A 26 1.22 1.25 28.08
CA VAL A 26 1.01 2.53 27.39
C VAL A 26 1.62 2.50 25.97
N GLY A 27 2.80 1.90 25.84
CA GLY A 27 3.52 1.80 24.56
C GLY A 27 2.76 1.02 23.49
N VAL A 28 2.08 -0.07 23.86
CA VAL A 28 1.30 -0.90 22.92
C VAL A 28 0.16 -0.10 22.26
N VAL A 29 -0.58 0.70 23.04
CA VAL A 29 -1.70 1.51 22.51
C VAL A 29 -1.18 2.57 21.54
N ALA A 30 -0.13 3.28 21.94
CA ALA A 30 0.49 4.31 21.10
C ALA A 30 1.06 3.73 19.80
N TYR A 31 1.75 2.59 19.88
CA TYR A 31 2.36 1.93 18.73
C TYR A 31 1.32 1.40 17.73
N SER A 32 0.18 0.89 18.20
CA SER A 32 -0.94 0.47 17.35
C SER A 32 -1.50 1.64 16.52
N GLY A 33 -1.66 2.82 17.15
CA GLY A 33 -2.07 4.04 16.44
C GLY A 33 -1.07 4.49 15.38
N TYR A 34 0.22 4.51 15.75
CA TYR A 34 1.31 4.90 14.83
C TYR A 34 1.40 3.97 13.62
N THR A 35 1.40 2.65 13.84
CA THR A 35 1.45 1.67 12.76
C THR A 35 0.22 1.73 11.86
N SER A 36 -0.97 1.96 12.42
CA SER A 36 -2.18 2.18 11.62
C SER A 36 -2.07 3.44 10.74
N GLY A 37 -1.51 4.54 11.27
CA GLY A 37 -1.27 5.77 10.50
C GLY A 37 -0.24 5.57 9.39
N ALA A 38 0.87 4.89 9.69
CA ALA A 38 1.91 4.57 8.72
C ALA A 38 1.37 3.72 7.56
N LYS A 39 0.54 2.72 7.85
CA LYS A 39 -0.12 1.90 6.82
C LYS A 39 -1.00 2.74 5.91
N LYS A 40 -1.86 3.61 6.45
CA LYS A 40 -2.69 4.52 5.64
C LYS A 40 -1.84 5.41 4.72
N SER A 41 -0.77 6.00 5.25
CA SER A 41 0.12 6.86 4.47
C SER A 41 0.82 6.07 3.35
N ALA A 42 1.23 4.83 3.61
CA ALA A 42 1.80 3.97 2.58
C ALA A 42 0.79 3.66 1.46
N VAL A 43 -0.48 3.38 1.79
CA VAL A 43 -1.52 3.15 0.77
C VAL A 43 -1.73 4.40 -0.10
N LYS A 44 -1.82 5.59 0.51
CA LYS A 44 -1.94 6.86 -0.22
C LYS A 44 -0.74 7.10 -1.15
N SER A 45 0.47 6.82 -0.66
CA SER A 45 1.69 6.95 -1.46
C SER A 45 1.70 5.99 -2.64
N ASN A 46 1.35 4.72 -2.42
CA ASN A 46 1.27 3.71 -3.47
C ASN A 46 0.25 4.12 -4.54
N GLN A 47 -0.95 4.54 -4.11
CA GLN A 47 -2.00 5.00 -5.02
C GLN A 47 -1.54 6.18 -5.88
N ALA A 48 -0.94 7.20 -5.25
CA ALA A 48 -0.45 8.37 -5.96
C ALA A 48 0.67 8.01 -6.95
N ALA A 49 1.55 7.07 -6.59
CA ALA A 49 2.59 6.57 -7.47
C ALA A 49 1.99 5.83 -8.68
N ILE A 50 0.98 4.96 -8.47
CA ILE A 50 0.30 4.23 -9.53
C ILE A 50 -0.39 5.19 -10.50
N VAL A 51 -1.14 6.19 -10.00
CA VAL A 51 -1.79 7.19 -10.86
C VAL A 51 -0.78 7.96 -11.70
N LYS A 52 0.32 8.42 -11.09
CA LYS A 52 1.39 9.12 -11.80
C LYS A 52 2.07 8.23 -12.84
N TYR A 53 2.31 6.97 -12.50
CA TYR A 53 2.88 5.98 -13.40
C TYR A 53 1.99 5.77 -14.63
N VAL A 54 0.69 5.52 -14.41
CA VAL A 54 -0.28 5.36 -15.51
C VAL A 54 -0.30 6.59 -16.40
N ALA A 55 -0.38 7.79 -15.83
CA ALA A 55 -0.36 9.02 -16.61
C ALA A 55 0.93 9.16 -17.44
N ALA A 56 2.09 8.88 -16.84
CA ALA A 56 3.37 8.97 -17.54
C ALA A 56 3.49 7.94 -18.68
N GLU A 57 3.09 6.69 -18.45
CA GLU A 57 3.16 5.63 -19.46
C GLU A 57 2.16 5.85 -20.60
N LEU A 58 0.96 6.35 -20.33
CA LEU A 58 0.02 6.72 -21.38
C LEU A 58 0.51 7.91 -22.20
N LYS A 59 1.14 8.91 -21.57
CA LYS A 59 1.78 10.02 -22.31
C LYS A 59 2.91 9.54 -23.23
N LYS A 60 3.65 8.47 -22.88
CA LYS A 60 4.63 7.87 -23.81
C LYS A 60 3.98 7.33 -25.08
N CYS A 61 2.79 6.75 -24.97
CA CYS A 61 2.03 6.30 -26.14
C CYS A 61 1.62 7.47 -27.07
N GLU A 62 1.34 8.64 -26.51
CA GLU A 62 1.07 9.85 -27.31
C GLU A 62 2.32 10.38 -28.00
N LEU A 63 3.50 10.14 -27.43
CA LEU A 63 4.79 10.51 -28.00
C LEU A 63 5.29 9.53 -29.09
N GLY A 64 4.53 8.47 -29.39
CA GLY A 64 4.82 7.54 -30.48
C GLY A 64 5.55 6.25 -30.08
N GLU A 65 5.62 5.93 -28.78
CA GLU A 65 6.12 4.62 -28.35
C GLU A 65 5.17 3.49 -28.76
N THR A 66 5.73 2.31 -29.03
CA THR A 66 4.95 1.12 -29.39
C THR A 66 4.52 0.30 -28.19
N ASN A 67 5.40 0.17 -27.20
CA ASN A 67 5.18 -0.58 -25.97
C ASN A 67 5.53 0.30 -24.77
N VAL A 68 4.67 0.25 -23.76
CA VAL A 68 4.82 0.97 -22.49
C VAL A 68 4.61 0.01 -21.33
N MET A 69 4.69 0.52 -20.10
CA MET A 69 4.53 -0.26 -18.87
C MET A 69 5.46 -1.48 -18.81
N SER A 70 6.74 -1.30 -19.14
CA SER A 70 7.73 -2.39 -19.19
C SER A 70 7.33 -3.54 -20.13
N ASN A 71 6.83 -3.19 -21.33
CA ASN A 71 6.29 -4.12 -22.34
C ASN A 71 5.01 -4.87 -21.95
N ASN A 72 4.29 -4.39 -20.93
CA ASN A 72 3.01 -4.99 -20.53
C ASN A 72 1.79 -4.33 -21.17
N LEU A 73 1.98 -3.27 -21.96
CA LEU A 73 0.92 -2.60 -22.71
C LEU A 73 1.44 -2.17 -24.08
N LYS A 74 0.72 -2.55 -25.14
CA LYS A 74 0.89 -1.97 -26.49
C LYS A 74 0.06 -0.71 -26.60
N CYS A 75 0.65 0.33 -27.18
CA CYS A 75 0.01 1.64 -27.27
C CYS A 75 -1.20 1.67 -28.20
N ASP A 76 -1.29 0.75 -29.16
CA ASP A 76 -2.47 0.57 -30.04
C ASP A 76 -3.65 -0.04 -29.28
N ASP A 77 -3.37 -0.87 -28.28
CA ASP A 77 -4.40 -1.55 -27.50
C ASP A 77 -4.94 -0.67 -26.37
N ARG A 78 -4.32 0.48 -26.05
CA ARG A 78 -4.67 1.29 -24.87
C ARG A 78 -6.14 1.70 -24.77
N LYS A 79 -6.88 1.70 -25.88
CA LYS A 79 -8.32 2.01 -25.95
C LYS A 79 -9.24 0.80 -25.75
N ASN A 80 -8.67 -0.39 -25.55
CA ASN A 80 -9.41 -1.60 -25.23
C ASN A 80 -9.58 -1.69 -23.71
N GLY A 81 -10.82 -1.67 -23.22
CA GLY A 81 -11.09 -1.74 -21.79
C GLY A 81 -10.43 -2.94 -21.10
N GLY A 82 -9.77 -2.68 -19.97
CA GLY A 82 -9.13 -3.67 -19.10
C GLY A 82 -7.66 -3.97 -19.41
N VAL A 83 -7.14 -3.56 -20.57
CA VAL A 83 -5.75 -3.87 -20.94
C VAL A 83 -4.75 -2.96 -20.24
N VAL A 84 -5.13 -1.70 -19.97
CA VAL A 84 -4.27 -0.77 -19.25
C VAL A 84 -4.17 -1.19 -17.78
N ALA A 85 -5.29 -1.57 -17.16
CA ALA A 85 -5.31 -2.11 -15.81
C ALA A 85 -4.48 -3.39 -15.68
N THR A 86 -4.59 -4.29 -16.66
CA THR A 86 -3.76 -5.51 -16.71
C THR A 86 -2.28 -5.19 -16.87
N GLY A 87 -1.94 -4.24 -17.75
CA GLY A 87 -0.57 -3.77 -17.95
C GLY A 87 0.04 -3.20 -16.67
N VAL A 88 -0.72 -2.38 -15.93
CA VAL A 88 -0.33 -1.85 -14.62
C VAL A 88 -0.08 -2.96 -13.61
N SER A 89 -1.02 -3.92 -13.52
CA SER A 89 -0.90 -5.04 -12.58
C SER A 89 0.33 -5.89 -12.85
N ASN A 90 0.66 -6.14 -14.12
CA ASN A 90 1.85 -6.91 -14.51
C ASN A 90 3.15 -6.11 -14.29
N ALA A 91 3.14 -4.81 -14.59
CA ALA A 91 4.33 -3.97 -14.45
C ALA A 91 4.68 -3.66 -12.99
N LEU A 92 3.68 -3.54 -12.11
CA LEU A 92 3.84 -3.01 -10.75
C LEU A 92 3.39 -3.98 -9.65
N GLY A 93 2.85 -5.16 -9.99
CA GLY A 93 2.27 -6.10 -9.02
C GLY A 93 3.27 -6.66 -8.00
N THR A 94 4.56 -6.61 -8.28
CA THR A 94 5.62 -6.97 -7.32
C THR A 94 6.13 -5.79 -6.52
N GLU A 95 6.05 -4.59 -7.08
CA GLU A 95 6.65 -3.35 -6.56
C GLU A 95 5.88 -2.79 -5.37
N PHE A 96 4.55 -2.80 -5.45
CA PHE A 96 3.69 -2.28 -4.39
C PHE A 96 3.11 -3.43 -3.57
N LYS A 97 3.56 -3.57 -2.32
CA LYS A 97 2.98 -4.51 -1.35
C LYS A 97 1.85 -3.87 -0.57
N ASN A 98 0.85 -4.68 -0.21
CA ASN A 98 -0.24 -4.24 0.64
C ASN A 98 0.28 -4.02 2.08
N PRO A 99 0.16 -2.81 2.67
CA PRO A 99 0.65 -2.52 4.03
C PRO A 99 -0.07 -3.29 5.16
N TYR A 100 -1.26 -3.81 4.90
CA TYR A 100 -2.05 -4.65 5.82
C TYR A 100 -1.80 -6.15 5.60
N LYS A 101 -1.38 -6.54 4.38
CA LYS A 101 -1.07 -7.91 3.99
C LYS A 101 0.24 -7.94 3.18
N THR A 102 1.38 -7.90 3.87
CA THR A 102 2.70 -7.74 3.23
C THR A 102 3.07 -8.85 2.24
N SER A 103 2.47 -10.03 2.37
CA SER A 103 2.62 -11.16 1.44
C SER A 103 1.83 -11.02 0.14
N LYS A 104 1.03 -9.96 -0.03
CA LYS A 104 0.16 -9.73 -1.19
C LYS A 104 0.52 -8.42 -1.89
N SER A 105 0.24 -8.35 -3.20
CA SER A 105 0.29 -7.10 -3.94
C SER A 105 -0.73 -6.11 -3.37
N ALA A 106 -0.41 -4.82 -3.42
CA ALA A 106 -1.38 -3.76 -3.20
C ALA A 106 -2.34 -3.64 -4.39
N ILE A 107 -1.89 -3.98 -5.60
CA ILE A 107 -2.69 -3.84 -6.82
C ILE A 107 -3.61 -5.06 -6.97
N THR A 108 -4.89 -4.82 -7.23
CA THR A 108 -5.89 -5.84 -7.53
C THR A 108 -6.68 -5.46 -8.78
N LEU A 109 -7.12 -6.47 -9.54
CA LEU A 109 -8.08 -6.32 -10.65
C LEU A 109 -9.49 -6.76 -10.21
N THR A 110 -9.65 -7.15 -8.94
CA THR A 110 -10.95 -7.48 -8.38
C THR A 110 -11.62 -6.20 -7.90
N ALA A 111 -12.80 -5.91 -8.45
CA ALA A 111 -13.57 -4.74 -8.07
C ALA A 111 -14.04 -4.80 -6.61
N PHE A 112 -14.02 -3.65 -5.95
CA PHE A 112 -14.72 -3.44 -4.68
C PHE A 112 -15.50 -2.13 -4.72
N SER A 113 -16.66 -2.13 -4.07
CA SER A 113 -17.55 -0.96 -3.98
C SER A 113 -17.29 -0.09 -2.75
N ASP A 114 -16.67 -0.66 -1.71
CA ASP A 114 -16.36 0.02 -0.47
C ASP A 114 -15.16 -0.63 0.25
N CYS A 115 -14.74 0.01 1.35
CA CYS A 115 -13.71 -0.48 2.25
C CYS A 115 -14.30 -1.18 3.49
N LYS A 116 -15.54 -1.69 3.44
CA LYS A 116 -16.20 -2.34 4.59
C LYS A 116 -15.86 -3.82 4.68
N ALA A 117 -15.66 -4.48 3.53
CA ALA A 117 -15.30 -5.89 3.51
C ALA A 117 -13.94 -6.12 4.19
N THR A 118 -13.91 -7.09 5.10
CA THR A 118 -12.67 -7.51 5.77
C THR A 118 -11.74 -8.11 4.73
N GLY A 119 -10.68 -7.37 4.39
CA GLY A 119 -9.69 -7.81 3.41
C GLY A 119 -9.30 -6.77 2.37
N ASN A 120 -10.16 -5.78 2.12
CA ASN A 120 -9.89 -4.73 1.13
C ASN A 120 -8.89 -3.68 1.65
N GLU A 121 -8.55 -3.70 2.94
CA GLU A 121 -7.60 -2.76 3.53
C GLU A 121 -6.24 -2.84 2.82
N GLY A 122 -5.77 -1.69 2.36
CA GLY A 122 -4.53 -1.55 1.62
C GLY A 122 -4.56 -2.03 0.18
N GLU A 123 -5.70 -2.51 -0.31
CA GLU A 123 -5.87 -2.87 -1.72
C GLU A 123 -6.13 -1.63 -2.57
N THR A 124 -5.63 -1.67 -3.80
CA THR A 124 -5.72 -0.66 -4.83
C THR A 124 -6.24 -1.33 -6.08
N TYR A 125 -7.53 -1.16 -6.32
CA TYR A 125 -8.20 -1.64 -7.52
C TYR A 125 -7.90 -0.70 -8.69
N VAL A 126 -7.34 -1.26 -9.75
CA VAL A 126 -7.10 -0.55 -11.00
C VAL A 126 -8.06 -1.10 -12.05
N THR A 127 -8.74 -0.21 -12.75
CA THR A 127 -9.69 -0.57 -13.81
C THR A 127 -9.66 0.48 -14.89
N ASP A 128 -9.95 0.09 -16.12
CA ASP A 128 -10.07 1.02 -17.23
C ASP A 128 -11.20 0.59 -18.18
N ASP A 129 -11.79 1.57 -18.86
CA ASP A 129 -12.88 1.38 -19.81
C ASP A 129 -12.46 1.68 -21.26
N GLY A 130 -11.15 1.85 -21.52
CA GLY A 130 -10.61 2.27 -22.81
C GLY A 130 -10.63 3.79 -23.04
N THR A 131 -11.28 4.56 -22.17
CA THR A 131 -11.25 6.04 -22.19
C THR A 131 -10.68 6.64 -20.91
N THR A 132 -10.87 5.98 -19.78
CA THR A 132 -10.35 6.41 -18.48
C THR A 132 -9.84 5.21 -17.69
N VAL A 133 -8.75 5.43 -16.96
CA VAL A 133 -8.23 4.52 -15.95
C VAL A 133 -8.63 5.06 -14.58
N GLN A 134 -9.31 4.26 -13.79
CA GLN A 134 -9.63 4.54 -12.40
C GLN A 134 -8.75 3.72 -11.46
N VAL A 135 -8.13 4.39 -10.51
CA VAL A 135 -7.33 3.81 -9.44
C VAL A 135 -8.04 4.09 -8.11
N LYS A 136 -8.64 3.05 -7.53
CA LYS A 136 -9.41 3.10 -6.28
C LYS A 136 -8.65 2.39 -5.18
N SER A 137 -8.40 3.04 -4.05
CA SER A 137 -7.66 2.44 -2.94
C SER A 137 -8.42 2.53 -1.63
N CYS A 138 -8.34 1.47 -0.84
CA CYS A 138 -8.87 1.43 0.51
C CYS A 138 -7.75 1.65 1.52
N THR A 139 -7.69 2.85 2.10
CA THR A 139 -6.63 3.22 3.06
C THR A 139 -6.73 2.45 4.37
N LYS A 140 -7.95 2.17 4.84
CA LYS A 140 -8.28 1.36 6.02
C LYS A 140 -9.74 0.88 5.92
N LYS A 141 -10.11 -0.12 6.72
CA LYS A 141 -11.49 -0.57 6.87
C LYS A 141 -12.39 0.58 7.32
N ASP A 142 -13.58 0.63 6.74
CA ASP A 142 -14.64 1.62 6.98
C ASP A 142 -14.26 3.06 6.59
N GLU A 143 -13.13 3.27 5.91
CA GLU A 143 -12.74 4.57 5.35
C GLU A 143 -13.31 4.76 3.94
N THR A 144 -13.45 6.01 3.51
CA THR A 144 -13.88 6.33 2.15
C THR A 144 -12.82 5.89 1.14
N ILE A 145 -13.26 5.38 -0.01
CA ILE A 145 -12.37 5.03 -1.11
C ILE A 145 -11.62 6.28 -1.59
N LEU A 146 -10.31 6.17 -1.69
CA LEU A 146 -9.48 7.14 -2.39
C LEU A 146 -9.52 6.83 -3.88
N THR A 147 -9.96 7.78 -4.70
CA THR A 147 -10.06 7.60 -6.16
C THR A 147 -9.11 8.55 -6.88
N GLY A 148 -8.38 8.03 -7.86
CA GLY A 148 -7.68 8.81 -8.87
C GLY A 148 -8.10 8.36 -10.27
N THR A 149 -8.16 9.30 -11.20
CA THR A 149 -8.56 9.03 -12.59
C THR A 149 -7.50 9.57 -13.53
N VAL A 150 -7.20 8.82 -14.58
CA VAL A 150 -6.33 9.21 -15.69
C VAL A 150 -7.10 9.02 -16.98
N THR A 151 -7.13 10.02 -17.85
CA THR A 151 -7.78 9.91 -19.16
C THR A 151 -6.82 9.29 -20.18
N ILE A 152 -7.35 8.44 -21.04
CA ILE A 152 -6.66 7.83 -22.17
C ILE A 152 -7.00 8.66 -23.40
N GLU A 153 -6.00 9.27 -24.04
CA GLU A 153 -6.15 10.02 -25.29
C GLU A 153 -5.87 9.14 -26.53
#